data_AF-A0AAU8LU80-F1
#
_entry.id   AF-A0AAU8LU80-F1
#
_cell.length_a   1.000
_cell.length_b   1.000
_cell.length_c   1.000
_cell.angle_alpha   90.00
_cell.angle_beta   90.00
_cell.angle_gamma   90.00
#
_symmetry.space_group_name_H-M   'P 1'
#
loop_
_entity.id
_entity.type
_entity.pdbx_description
1 polymer ?
#
loop_
_entity_poly.entity_id
_entity_poly.type
_entity_poly.pdbx_seq_one_letter_code
_entity_poly.pdbx_strand_id
1 'polypeptide(L)'
;MLQAAENQLIVELVRAIRQRHPRMGGRKLHYELQDSMAALGISRGRDAFFKLLSAHNLLVPTRLSHRKTTHAGLWRCPNLLYTAWLYRERLQKMEIRSSMGEVGNCYENALAERVNGILKGEYGLDDLFIDKEHAQKAVREAVWLYNYERPHLALNYGKPAEIYFEKIDVK
;
A
#
# COMPACT_ATOMS: atom_id res chain seq x y z
N MET A 1 5.31 -33.41 -16.30
CA MET A 1 6.63 -32.86 -15.87
C MET A 1 6.77 -31.38 -16.23
N LEU A 2 6.46 -30.95 -17.47
CA LEU A 2 6.54 -29.54 -17.89
C LEU A 2 5.78 -28.57 -16.98
N GLN A 3 4.51 -28.89 -16.68
CA GLN A 3 3.64 -28.03 -15.89
C GLN A 3 4.09 -27.85 -14.43
N ALA A 4 4.83 -28.81 -13.87
CA ALA A 4 5.39 -28.70 -12.52
C ALA A 4 6.57 -27.71 -12.49
N ALA A 5 7.44 -27.76 -13.51
CA ALA A 5 8.55 -26.82 -13.65
C ALA A 5 8.07 -25.39 -13.89
N GLU A 6 7.07 -25.20 -14.76
CA GLU A 6 6.42 -23.89 -14.97
C GLU A 6 5.83 -23.32 -13.68
N ASN A 7 5.12 -24.17 -12.91
CA ASN A 7 4.55 -23.74 -11.64
C ASN A 7 5.64 -23.31 -10.66
N GLN A 8 6.78 -24.01 -10.64
CA GLN A 8 7.89 -23.70 -9.75
C GLN A 8 8.58 -22.38 -10.12
N LEU A 9 8.74 -22.10 -11.42
CA LEU A 9 9.18 -20.80 -11.92
C LEU A 9 8.25 -19.66 -11.47
N ILE A 10 6.93 -19.85 -11.57
CA ILE A 10 5.96 -18.85 -11.08
C ILE A 10 6.13 -18.60 -9.58
N VAL A 11 6.31 -19.65 -8.78
CA VAL A 11 6.53 -19.54 -7.33
C VAL A 11 7.79 -18.75 -7.03
N GLU A 12 8.87 -18.96 -7.76
CA GLU A 12 10.13 -18.23 -7.60
C GLU A 12 9.97 -16.74 -7.94
N LEU A 13 9.30 -16.43 -9.04
CA LEU A 13 8.98 -15.04 -9.41
C LEU A 13 8.13 -14.35 -8.34
N VAL A 14 7.11 -15.04 -7.81
CA VAL A 14 6.27 -14.49 -6.72
C VAL A 14 7.11 -14.24 -5.46
N ARG A 15 8.03 -15.16 -5.11
CA ARG A 15 8.93 -14.98 -3.97
C ARG A 15 9.85 -13.77 -4.16
N ALA A 16 10.37 -13.56 -5.37
CA ALA A 16 11.19 -12.40 -5.68
C ALA A 16 10.42 -11.08 -5.46
N ILE A 17 9.18 -10.97 -5.97
CA ILE A 17 8.34 -9.78 -5.75
C ILE A 17 8.02 -9.59 -4.26
N ARG A 18 7.77 -10.68 -3.52
CA ARG A 18 7.46 -10.62 -2.10
C ARG A 18 8.61 -10.16 -1.20
N GLN A 19 9.85 -10.18 -1.67
CA GLN A 19 10.95 -9.57 -0.92
C GLN A 19 10.74 -8.06 -0.76
N ARG A 20 10.21 -7.39 -1.81
CA ARG A 20 9.90 -5.95 -1.78
C ARG A 20 8.48 -5.68 -1.29
N HIS A 21 7.52 -6.49 -1.72
CA HIS A 21 6.10 -6.32 -1.38
C HIS A 21 5.55 -7.55 -0.63
N PRO A 22 5.76 -7.64 0.68
CA PRO A 22 5.55 -8.88 1.43
C PRO A 22 4.09 -9.35 1.44
N ARG A 23 3.13 -8.41 1.42
CA ARG A 23 1.70 -8.71 1.52
C ARG A 23 0.88 -8.10 0.38
N MET A 24 1.47 -7.90 -0.80
CA MET A 24 0.72 -7.43 -1.98
C MET A 24 -0.41 -8.40 -2.35
N GLY A 25 -1.58 -7.84 -2.67
CA GLY A 25 -2.75 -8.63 -3.06
C GLY A 25 -2.53 -9.46 -4.34
N GLY A 26 -3.06 -10.69 -4.36
CA GLY A 26 -2.81 -11.66 -5.44
C GLY A 26 -3.23 -11.22 -6.84
N ARG A 27 -4.26 -10.36 -6.97
CA ARG A 27 -4.67 -9.81 -8.29
C ARG A 27 -3.60 -8.89 -8.88
N LYS A 28 -2.96 -8.09 -8.03
CA LYS A 28 -1.89 -7.18 -8.44
C LYS A 28 -0.62 -7.94 -8.79
N LEU A 29 -0.30 -8.96 -7.99
CA LEU A 29 0.80 -9.89 -8.30
C LEU A 29 0.59 -10.57 -9.67
N HIS A 30 -0.64 -11.00 -9.98
CA HIS A 30 -0.94 -11.62 -11.27
C HIS A 30 -0.75 -10.64 -12.45
N TYR A 31 -1.17 -9.37 -12.28
CA TYR A 31 -0.95 -8.33 -13.29
C TYR A 31 0.54 -8.05 -13.50
N GLU A 32 1.30 -7.82 -12.42
CA GLU A 32 2.74 -7.52 -12.49
C GLU A 32 3.54 -8.67 -13.14
N LEU A 33 3.15 -9.91 -12.85
CA LEU A 33 3.80 -11.09 -13.39
C LEU A 33 3.34 -11.47 -14.80
N GLN A 34 2.26 -10.87 -15.30
CA GLN A 34 1.69 -11.25 -16.59
C GLN A 34 2.71 -11.11 -17.73
N ASP A 35 3.47 -10.03 -17.74
CA ASP A 35 4.50 -9.77 -18.76
C ASP A 35 5.68 -10.75 -18.62
N SER A 36 6.11 -11.01 -17.39
CA SER A 36 7.18 -11.98 -17.10
C SER A 36 6.78 -13.41 -17.49
N MET A 37 5.52 -13.76 -17.27
CA MET A 37 4.96 -15.06 -17.65
C MET A 37 4.78 -15.18 -19.16
N ALA A 38 4.34 -14.11 -19.82
CA ALA A 38 4.23 -14.05 -21.27
C ALA A 38 5.60 -14.21 -21.96
N ALA A 39 6.66 -13.59 -21.42
CA ALA A 39 8.03 -13.75 -21.90
C ALA A 39 8.54 -15.21 -21.79
N LEU A 40 8.07 -15.94 -20.79
CA LEU A 40 8.37 -17.37 -20.60
C LEU A 40 7.43 -18.31 -21.39
N GLY A 41 6.47 -17.76 -22.14
CA GLY A 41 5.47 -18.53 -22.89
C GLY A 41 4.39 -19.20 -22.01
N ILE A 42 4.27 -18.78 -20.75
CA ILE A 42 3.37 -19.39 -19.78
C ILE A 42 2.04 -18.63 -19.74
N SER A 43 0.99 -19.21 -20.32
CA SER A 43 -0.37 -18.67 -20.20
C SER A 43 -1.10 -19.29 -19.02
N ARG A 44 -1.20 -18.55 -17.91
CA ARG A 44 -1.99 -18.95 -16.74
C ARG A 44 -3.06 -17.92 -16.43
N GLY A 45 -4.31 -18.37 -16.52
CA GLY A 45 -5.45 -17.61 -16.06
C GLY A 45 -5.39 -17.33 -14.55
N ARG A 46 -6.07 -16.25 -14.16
CA ARG A 46 -6.15 -15.76 -12.77
C ARG A 46 -6.49 -16.86 -11.77
N ASP A 47 -7.52 -17.65 -12.03
CA ASP A 47 -8.01 -18.63 -11.05
C ASP A 47 -7.06 -19.81 -10.88
N ALA A 48 -6.34 -20.20 -11.95
CA ALA A 48 -5.27 -21.18 -11.86
C ALA A 48 -4.08 -20.64 -11.05
N PHE A 49 -3.75 -19.35 -11.21
CA PHE A 49 -2.73 -18.68 -10.41
C PHE A 49 -3.10 -18.64 -8.92
N PHE A 50 -4.35 -18.30 -8.56
CA PHE A 50 -4.79 -18.35 -7.16
C PHE A 50 -4.77 -19.76 -6.58
N LYS A 51 -5.14 -20.79 -7.36
CA LYS A 51 -5.01 -22.19 -6.93
C LYS A 51 -3.56 -22.57 -6.66
N LEU A 52 -2.63 -22.14 -7.51
CA LEU A 52 -1.19 -22.35 -7.32
C LEU A 52 -0.68 -21.65 -6.06
N LEU A 53 -1.02 -20.38 -5.85
CA LEU A 53 -0.64 -19.66 -4.63
C LEU A 53 -1.19 -20.32 -3.38
N SER A 54 -2.45 -20.79 -3.42
CA SER A 54 -3.08 -21.51 -2.32
C SER A 54 -2.33 -22.81 -2.00
N ALA A 55 -2.01 -23.61 -3.03
CA ALA A 55 -1.28 -24.87 -2.87
C ALA A 55 0.12 -24.69 -2.25
N HIS A 56 0.76 -23.55 -2.48
CA HIS A 56 2.08 -23.22 -1.91
C HIS A 56 2.00 -22.37 -0.63
N ASN A 57 0.82 -22.19 -0.02
CA ASN A 57 0.61 -21.34 1.16
C ASN A 57 1.13 -19.90 0.98
N LEU A 58 1.08 -19.40 -0.25
CA LEU A 58 1.48 -18.05 -0.63
C LEU A 58 0.29 -17.09 -0.65
N LEU A 59 -0.87 -17.42 -0.09
CA LEU A 59 -1.93 -16.42 0.07
C LEU A 59 -1.67 -15.57 1.31
N VAL A 60 -1.97 -14.28 1.22
CA VAL A 60 -1.84 -13.36 2.37
C VAL A 60 -2.95 -13.74 3.37
N PRO A 61 -2.61 -14.11 4.62
CA PRO A 61 -3.63 -14.47 5.60
C PRO A 61 -4.47 -13.26 5.97
N THR A 62 -5.78 -13.46 6.10
CA THR A 62 -6.67 -12.44 6.64
C THR A 62 -6.43 -12.30 8.14
N ARG A 63 -5.97 -11.13 8.59
CA ARG A 63 -5.93 -10.82 10.03
C ARG A 63 -7.37 -10.61 10.50
N LEU A 64 -7.87 -11.50 11.37
CA LEU A 64 -9.16 -11.31 12.03
C LEU A 64 -9.05 -10.09 12.95
N SER A 65 -9.85 -9.05 12.67
CA SER A 65 -9.87 -7.82 13.46
C SER A 65 -11.03 -7.86 14.46
N HIS A 66 -10.74 -8.05 15.74
CA HIS A 66 -11.70 -7.88 16.84
C HIS A 66 -11.67 -6.45 17.40
N ARG A 67 -11.76 -5.43 16.52
CA ARG A 67 -11.70 -4.03 16.98
C ARG A 67 -13.09 -3.57 17.46
N LYS A 68 -13.25 -3.36 18.77
CA LYS A 68 -14.32 -2.47 19.28
C LYS A 68 -13.97 -1.04 18.86
N THR A 69 -14.73 -0.48 17.93
CA THR A 69 -14.47 0.83 17.32
C THR A 69 -14.87 2.01 18.20
N THR A 70 -15.64 1.76 19.26
CA THR A 70 -16.21 2.80 20.12
C THR A 70 -15.98 2.46 21.58
N HIS A 71 -15.23 3.33 22.27
CA HIS A 71 -15.27 3.42 23.73
C HIS A 71 -16.11 4.66 24.05
N ALA A 72 -17.36 4.47 24.47
CA ALA A 72 -18.21 5.60 24.86
C ALA A 72 -17.54 6.32 26.06
N GLY A 73 -17.40 7.64 25.99
CA GLY A 73 -16.87 8.46 27.10
C GLY A 73 -15.38 8.83 27.04
N LEU A 74 -14.64 8.52 25.96
CA LEU A 74 -13.26 9.00 25.83
C LEU A 74 -13.23 10.50 25.47
N TRP A 75 -12.58 11.32 26.29
CA TRP A 75 -12.31 12.72 25.95
C TRP A 75 -11.34 12.76 24.77
N ARG A 76 -11.81 13.23 23.61
CA ARG A 76 -10.95 13.37 22.43
C ARG A 76 -10.23 14.71 22.52
N CYS A 77 -8.92 14.67 22.75
CA CYS A 77 -8.09 15.86 22.63
C CYS A 77 -8.21 16.40 21.19
N PRO A 78 -8.48 17.71 21.00
CA PRO A 78 -8.42 18.32 19.69
C PRO A 78 -7.04 18.08 19.06
N ASN A 79 -6.97 17.94 17.74
CA ASN A 79 -5.69 17.85 17.06
C ASN A 79 -4.98 19.22 17.06
N LEU A 80 -4.27 19.51 18.17
CA LEU A 80 -3.64 20.80 18.45
C LEU A 80 -2.47 21.13 17.51
N LEU A 81 -1.91 20.12 16.84
CA LEU A 81 -0.80 20.30 15.91
C LEU A 81 -1.18 21.17 14.71
N TYR A 82 -2.36 20.92 14.13
CA TYR A 82 -2.82 21.66 12.94
C TYR A 82 -3.42 23.03 13.28
N THR A 83 -3.81 23.26 14.52
CA THR A 83 -4.32 24.58 15.00
C THR A 83 -3.23 25.45 15.64
N ALA A 84 -2.05 24.88 15.91
CA ALA A 84 -0.92 25.58 16.49
C ALA A 84 -0.55 26.84 15.69
N TRP A 85 -0.25 27.92 16.39
CA TRP A 85 0.11 29.21 15.77
C TRP A 85 1.34 29.07 14.86
N LEU A 86 2.39 28.37 15.33
CA LEU A 86 3.62 28.16 14.56
C LEU A 86 3.36 27.42 13.23
N TYR A 87 2.41 26.49 13.21
CA TYR A 87 2.03 25.76 12.00
C TYR A 87 1.31 26.68 11.01
N ARG A 88 0.32 27.45 11.48
CA ARG A 88 -0.44 28.41 10.66
C ARG A 88 0.45 29.51 10.09
N GLU A 89 1.37 30.05 10.89
CA GLU A 89 2.32 31.07 10.45
C GLU A 89 3.21 30.55 9.31
N ARG A 90 3.72 29.31 9.41
CA ARG A 90 4.50 28.69 8.35
C ARG A 90 3.69 28.48 7.06
N LEU A 91 2.44 28.04 7.17
CA LEU A 91 1.57 27.87 6.00
C LEU A 91 1.30 29.20 5.31
N GLN A 92 1.06 30.26 6.08
CA GLN A 92 0.84 31.61 5.53
C GLN A 92 2.08 32.13 4.79
N LYS A 93 3.29 31.92 5.36
CA LYS A 93 4.55 32.26 4.70
C LYS A 93 4.79 31.52 3.39
N MET A 94 4.28 30.30 3.26
CA MET A 94 4.37 29.47 2.05
C MET A 94 3.17 29.65 1.11
N GLU A 95 2.24 30.56 1.42
CA GLU A 95 1.01 30.80 0.66
C GLU A 95 0.13 29.54 0.50
N ILE A 96 0.24 28.59 1.43
CA ILE A 96 -0.54 27.35 1.43
C ILE A 96 -1.84 27.57 2.20
N ARG A 97 -2.98 27.37 1.53
CA ARG A 97 -4.30 27.42 2.16
C ARG A 97 -4.51 26.22 3.08
N SER A 98 -4.63 26.46 4.38
CA SER A 98 -5.02 25.41 5.33
C SER A 98 -6.50 25.05 5.15
N SER A 99 -6.78 23.77 4.89
CA SER A 99 -8.13 23.20 4.97
C SER A 99 -8.16 22.21 6.13
N MET A 100 -9.03 22.45 7.11
CA MET A 100 -9.28 21.52 8.22
C MET A 100 -10.65 20.90 8.00
N GLY A 101 -10.72 19.59 8.16
CA GLY A 101 -11.99 18.89 8.15
C GLY A 101 -12.90 19.30 9.31
N GLU A 102 -14.20 19.05 9.16
CA GLU A 102 -15.16 19.29 10.24
C GLU A 102 -14.84 18.41 11.45
N VAL A 103 -14.98 18.99 12.65
CA VAL A 103 -14.72 18.27 13.90
C VAL A 103 -15.68 17.08 14.00
N GLY A 104 -15.11 15.88 13.96
CA GLY A 104 -15.87 14.63 14.07
C GLY A 104 -16.31 14.03 12.72
N ASN A 105 -16.02 14.67 11.59
CA ASN A 105 -16.29 14.10 10.28
C ASN A 105 -15.17 13.12 9.85
N CYS A 106 -15.36 11.83 10.14
CA CYS A 106 -14.38 10.80 9.80
C CYS A 106 -14.27 10.51 8.28
N TYR A 107 -15.25 10.91 7.47
CA TYR A 107 -15.27 10.63 6.04
C TYR A 107 -14.23 11.45 5.27
N GLU A 108 -13.93 12.67 5.73
CA GLU A 108 -12.94 13.54 5.10
C GLU A 108 -11.52 12.99 5.19
N ASN A 109 -11.23 12.23 6.25
CA ASN A 109 -9.93 11.58 6.45
C ASN A 109 -9.84 10.18 5.82
N ALA A 110 -10.92 9.68 5.21
CA ALA A 110 -11.01 8.29 4.75
C ALA A 110 -9.95 7.93 3.69
N LEU A 111 -9.55 8.89 2.84
CA LEU A 111 -8.48 8.67 1.86
C LEU A 111 -7.11 8.49 2.53
N ALA A 112 -6.77 9.35 3.48
CA ALA A 112 -5.51 9.27 4.23
C ALA A 112 -5.47 8.00 5.08
N GLU A 113 -6.57 7.66 5.77
CA GLU A 113 -6.68 6.40 6.53
C GLU A 113 -6.49 5.17 5.65
N ARG A 114 -7.04 5.19 4.42
CA ARG A 114 -6.84 4.09 3.46
C ARG A 114 -5.36 3.94 3.08
N VAL A 115 -4.66 5.04 2.79
CA VAL A 115 -3.22 5.00 2.48
C VAL A 115 -2.44 4.50 3.68
N ASN A 116 -2.71 5.02 4.87
CA ASN A 116 -2.06 4.57 6.11
C ASN A 116 -2.31 3.09 6.39
N GLY A 117 -3.54 2.61 6.16
CA GLY A 117 -3.89 1.20 6.30
C GLY A 117 -3.15 0.30 5.31
N ILE A 118 -2.95 0.76 4.07
CA ILE A 118 -2.11 0.06 3.08
C ILE A 118 -0.66 0.01 3.54
N LEU A 119 -0.08 1.15 3.94
CA LEU A 119 1.32 1.21 4.36
C LEU A 119 1.59 0.31 5.59
N LYS A 120 0.71 0.38 6.58
CA LYS A 120 0.76 -0.47 7.78
C LYS A 120 0.58 -1.95 7.41
N GLY A 121 -0.48 -2.28 6.69
CA GLY A 121 -0.85 -3.66 6.42
C GLY A 121 0.04 -4.36 5.39
N GLU A 122 0.29 -3.73 4.23
CA GLU A 122 0.98 -4.34 3.09
C GLU A 122 2.51 -4.33 3.23
N TYR A 123 3.07 -3.28 3.85
CA TYR A 123 4.53 -3.08 3.99
C TYR A 123 5.06 -3.35 5.40
N GLY A 124 4.20 -3.79 6.33
CA GLY A 124 4.63 -4.16 7.68
C GLY A 124 5.04 -2.98 8.56
N LEU A 125 4.57 -1.76 8.26
CA LEU A 125 4.80 -0.60 9.14
C LEU A 125 4.01 -0.70 10.47
N ASP A 126 3.16 -1.71 10.63
CA ASP A 126 2.52 -2.05 11.90
C ASP A 126 3.26 -3.13 12.71
N ASP A 127 4.39 -3.62 12.21
CA ASP A 127 5.25 -4.56 12.93
C ASP A 127 6.17 -3.79 13.92
N LEU A 128 6.81 -4.52 14.84
CA LEU A 128 7.67 -3.91 15.87
C LEU A 128 9.04 -3.57 15.29
N PHE A 129 9.49 -2.34 15.54
CA PHE A 129 10.83 -1.86 15.16
C PHE A 129 11.77 -1.86 16.36
N ILE A 130 13.04 -2.18 16.11
CA ILE A 130 14.09 -2.19 17.13
C ILE A 130 14.42 -0.76 17.57
N ASP A 131 14.57 0.14 16.59
CA ASP A 131 14.90 1.54 16.83
C ASP A 131 14.18 2.51 15.87
N LYS A 132 14.34 3.80 16.13
CA LYS A 132 13.76 4.88 15.33
C LYS A 132 14.36 4.97 13.93
N GLU A 133 15.65 4.68 13.77
CA GLU A 133 16.33 4.79 12.46
C GLU A 133 15.85 3.72 11.48
N HIS A 134 15.72 2.48 11.95
CA HIS A 134 15.14 1.37 11.21
C HIS A 134 13.70 1.68 10.82
N ALA A 135 12.89 2.21 11.75
CA ALA A 135 11.53 2.65 11.44
C ALA A 135 11.51 3.74 10.35
N GLN A 136 12.39 4.74 10.44
CA GLN A 136 12.49 5.79 9.42
C GLN A 136 12.93 5.24 8.05
N LYS A 137 13.87 4.30 8.03
CA LYS A 137 14.32 3.64 6.80
C LYS A 137 13.18 2.84 6.16
N ALA A 138 12.49 2.02 6.95
CA ALA A 138 11.34 1.24 6.49
C ALA A 138 10.21 2.14 5.96
N VAL A 139 9.91 3.25 6.63
CA VAL A 139 8.92 4.23 6.16
C VAL A 139 9.33 4.83 4.82
N ARG A 140 10.58 5.27 4.65
CA ARG A 140 11.07 5.82 3.38
C ARG A 140 10.95 4.80 2.24
N GLU A 141 11.36 3.57 2.51
CA GLU A 141 11.27 2.47 1.55
C GLU A 141 9.82 2.16 1.17
N ALA A 142 8.93 2.02 2.15
CA ALA A 142 7.51 1.76 1.92
C ALA A 142 6.84 2.88 1.11
N VAL A 143 7.14 4.14 1.40
CA VAL A 143 6.62 5.29 0.64
C VAL A 143 7.14 5.28 -0.79
N TRP A 144 8.41 4.95 -1.00
CA TRP A 144 8.99 4.83 -2.34
C TRP A 144 8.31 3.70 -3.12
N LEU A 145 8.21 2.52 -2.54
CA LEU A 145 7.56 1.35 -3.15
C LEU A 145 6.10 1.61 -3.49
N TYR A 146 5.36 2.29 -2.62
CA TYR A 146 3.97 2.66 -2.86
C TYR A 146 3.82 3.59 -4.08
N ASN A 147 4.73 4.56 -4.24
CA ASN A 147 4.63 5.54 -5.31
C ASN A 147 5.14 5.03 -6.66
N TYR A 148 6.21 4.23 -6.67
CA TYR A 148 6.95 3.90 -7.90
C TYR A 148 6.82 2.44 -8.34
N GLU A 149 6.45 1.52 -7.46
CA GLU A 149 6.35 0.10 -7.81
C GLU A 149 4.93 -0.45 -7.67
N ARG A 150 4.11 0.05 -6.76
CA ARG A 150 2.80 -0.53 -6.48
C ARG A 150 1.79 -0.19 -7.58
N PRO A 151 1.16 -1.17 -8.25
CA PRO A 151 0.06 -0.90 -9.17
C PRO A 151 -1.26 -0.66 -8.42
N HIS A 152 -2.06 0.28 -8.91
CA HIS A 152 -3.35 0.64 -8.33
C HIS A 152 -4.53 0.33 -9.26
N LEU A 153 -5.46 -0.52 -8.81
CA LEU A 153 -6.65 -0.87 -9.60
C LEU A 153 -7.47 0.36 -10.02
N ALA A 154 -7.63 1.34 -9.14
CA ALA A 154 -8.36 2.58 -9.43
C ALA A 154 -7.66 3.46 -10.49
N LEU A 155 -6.37 3.22 -10.75
CA LEU A 155 -5.56 3.91 -11.75
C LEU A 155 -5.29 3.01 -12.96
N ASN A 156 -6.14 2.01 -13.21
CA ASN A 156 -5.95 1.00 -14.26
C ASN A 156 -4.59 0.29 -14.18
N TYR A 157 -4.17 -0.04 -12.96
CA TYR A 157 -2.85 -0.62 -12.62
C TYR A 157 -1.64 0.31 -12.83
N GLY A 158 -1.83 1.58 -13.19
CA GLY A 158 -0.76 2.57 -13.18
C GLY A 158 -0.20 2.82 -11.77
N LYS A 159 1.06 3.26 -11.72
CA LYS A 159 1.72 3.65 -10.46
C LYS A 159 1.38 5.09 -10.10
N PRO A 160 1.25 5.43 -8.80
CA PRO A 160 0.88 6.78 -8.38
C PRO A 160 1.82 7.88 -8.90
N ALA A 161 3.13 7.62 -8.92
CA ALA A 161 4.12 8.57 -9.39
C ALA A 161 3.94 8.88 -10.89
N GLU A 162 3.78 7.85 -11.72
CA GLU A 162 3.59 7.99 -13.17
C GLU A 162 2.39 8.89 -13.46
N ILE A 163 1.23 8.59 -12.87
CA ILE A 163 0.00 9.37 -13.08
C ILE A 163 0.13 10.80 -12.53
N TYR A 164 0.85 10.99 -11.42
CA TYR A 164 1.02 12.32 -10.83
C TYR A 164 1.91 13.20 -11.71
N PHE A 165 3.04 12.68 -12.19
CA PHE A 165 3.96 13.42 -13.04
C PHE A 165 3.42 13.61 -14.46
N GLU A 166 2.73 12.62 -15.04
CA GLU A 166 2.04 12.77 -16.33
C GLU A 166 1.00 13.90 -16.31
N LYS A 167 0.32 14.11 -15.18
CA LYS A 167 -0.62 15.23 -15.02
C LYS A 167 0.04 16.60 -14.95
N ILE A 168 1.33 16.65 -14.62
CA ILE A 168 2.08 17.91 -14.50
C ILE A 168 2.55 18.39 -15.88
N ASP A 169 2.80 17.47 -16.83
CA ASP A 169 3.23 17.79 -18.19
C ASP A 169 2.09 18.27 -19.13
N VAL A 170 0.84 18.35 -18.64
CA VAL A 170 -0.33 18.83 -19.40
C VAL A 170 -0.70 20.28 -19.04
N LYS A 171 0.29 21.12 -18.68
CA LYS A 171 0.06 22.55 -18.44
C LYS A 171 0.86 23.45 -19.37
#